data_AF-A0A162QTS4-F1
#
_entry.id   AF-A0A162QTS4-F1
#
_cell.length_a   1.000
_cell.length_b   1.000
_cell.length_c   1.000
_cell.angle_alpha   90.00
_cell.angle_beta   90.00
_cell.angle_gamma   90.00
#
_symmetry.space_group_name_H-M   'P 1'
#
loop_
_entity.id
_entity.type
_entity.pdbx_description
1 polymer ?
#
loop_
_entity_poly.entity_id
_entity_poly.type
_entity_poly.pdbx_seq_one_letter_code
_entity_poly.pdbx_strand_id
1 'polypeptide(L)'
;MQGQQADPMKTFDRLEGRWQRLNKSTPEFEEWTRKTATLLEGRMYKVTGKDTLVSEEIRLRQTSHKILYQAKAFNQPEQDRIDFELTRHSPNSVVFENPTHDYPKRIVYEFIGRDSLHAWIDGGPADSSSRIDFYFRKQL
;
A
#
# COMPACT_ATOMS: atom_id res chain seq x y z
N MET A 1 -1.24 32.14 2.72
CA MET A 1 -2.26 31.23 3.28
C MET A 1 -1.67 29.83 3.28
N GLN A 2 -1.33 29.27 4.45
CA GLN A 2 -0.80 27.91 4.52
C GLN A 2 -1.99 26.97 4.32
N GLY A 3 -2.05 26.32 3.16
CA GLY A 3 -3.08 25.33 2.87
C GLY A 3 -3.01 24.23 3.93
N GLN A 4 -4.13 23.97 4.59
CA GLN A 4 -4.29 22.86 5.51
C GLN A 4 -3.87 21.57 4.77
N GLN A 5 -2.69 21.04 5.08
CA GLN A 5 -2.28 19.73 4.57
C GLN A 5 -3.30 18.73 5.14
N ALA A 6 -3.94 17.97 4.26
CA ALA A 6 -4.86 16.93 4.70
C ALA A 6 -4.09 15.89 5.52
N ASP A 7 -4.66 15.46 6.63
CA ASP A 7 -4.06 14.43 7.49
C ASP A 7 -3.85 13.13 6.67
N PRO A 8 -2.59 12.68 6.47
CA PRO A 8 -2.34 11.50 5.66
C PRO A 8 -3.01 10.25 6.22
N MET A 9 -3.16 10.14 7.54
CA MET A 9 -3.82 8.99 8.17
C MET A 9 -5.31 8.93 7.81
N LYS A 10 -5.98 10.08 7.63
CA LYS A 10 -7.36 10.12 7.14
C LYS A 10 -7.50 9.63 5.70
N THR A 11 -6.45 9.79 4.90
CA THR A 11 -6.43 9.25 3.53
C THR A 11 -6.30 7.74 3.56
N PHE A 12 -5.54 7.19 4.50
CA PHE A 12 -5.43 5.74 4.69
C PHE A 12 -6.70 5.10 5.25
N ASP A 13 -7.60 5.85 5.90
CA ASP A 13 -8.93 5.34 6.29
C ASP A 13 -9.70 4.80 5.09
N ARG A 14 -9.47 5.39 3.90
CA ARG A 14 -10.11 4.92 2.67
C ARG A 14 -9.64 3.52 2.28
N LEU A 15 -8.41 3.14 2.62
CA LEU A 15 -7.84 1.81 2.35
C LEU A 15 -8.48 0.73 3.21
N GLU A 16 -9.04 1.05 4.39
CA GLU A 16 -9.62 0.05 5.28
C GLU A 16 -10.68 -0.80 4.57
N GLY A 17 -10.60 -2.12 4.74
CA GLY A 17 -11.45 -3.10 4.08
C GLY A 17 -10.70 -3.97 3.07
N ARG A 18 -11.46 -4.73 2.29
CA ARG A 18 -10.94 -5.72 1.35
C ARG A 18 -10.99 -5.20 -0.08
N TRP A 19 -9.88 -5.32 -0.78
CA TRP A 19 -9.69 -4.90 -2.17
C TRP A 19 -9.33 -6.10 -3.02
N GLN A 20 -10.13 -6.39 -4.04
CA GLN A 20 -9.86 -7.47 -4.98
C GLN A 20 -9.03 -6.95 -6.14
N ARG A 21 -7.92 -7.61 -6.44
CA ARG A 21 -7.10 -7.32 -7.62
C ARG A 21 -7.84 -7.74 -8.89
N LEU A 22 -7.89 -6.83 -9.85
CA LEU A 22 -8.53 -7.03 -11.14
C LEU A 22 -7.59 -7.78 -12.11
N ASN A 23 -8.17 -8.37 -13.15
CA ASN A 23 -7.45 -9.04 -14.24
C ASN A 23 -6.56 -10.21 -13.79
N LYS A 24 -7.00 -10.96 -12.78
CA LYS A 24 -6.35 -12.17 -12.29
C LYS A 24 -7.25 -13.39 -12.47
N SER A 25 -6.69 -14.50 -12.92
CA SER A 25 -7.38 -15.79 -13.03
C SER A 25 -7.70 -16.39 -11.66
N THR A 26 -6.81 -16.21 -10.69
CA THR A 26 -7.02 -16.56 -9.28
C THR A 26 -7.42 -15.32 -8.50
N PRO A 27 -8.48 -15.38 -7.67
CA PRO A 27 -8.85 -14.28 -6.79
C PRO A 27 -7.68 -13.90 -5.86
N GLU A 28 -7.25 -12.65 -5.96
CA GLU A 28 -6.17 -12.08 -5.17
C GLU A 28 -6.68 -10.81 -4.52
N PHE A 29 -6.32 -10.61 -3.26
CA PHE A 29 -6.88 -9.58 -2.41
C PHE A 29 -5.78 -8.87 -1.63
N GLU A 30 -6.03 -7.61 -1.36
CA GLU A 30 -5.32 -6.79 -0.39
C GLU A 30 -6.34 -6.35 0.66
N GLU A 31 -6.10 -6.67 1.92
CA GLU A 31 -7.03 -6.36 3.01
C GLU A 31 -6.34 -5.54 4.09
N TRP A 32 -6.97 -4.42 4.43
CA TRP A 32 -6.45 -3.46 5.40
C TRP A 32 -7.36 -3.40 6.63
N THR A 33 -6.75 -3.42 7.80
CA THR A 33 -7.44 -3.34 9.10
C THR A 33 -6.82 -2.26 9.97
N ARG A 34 -7.64 -1.37 10.53
CA ARG A 34 -7.18 -0.37 11.49
C ARG A 34 -6.86 -1.03 12.83
N LYS A 35 -5.63 -0.85 13.30
CA LYS A 35 -5.20 -1.35 14.62
C LYS A 35 -5.19 -0.25 15.66
N THR A 36 -4.69 0.93 15.30
CA THR A 36 -4.69 2.12 16.17
C THR A 36 -4.88 3.39 15.35
N ALA A 37 -4.91 4.55 16.00
CA ALA A 37 -4.91 5.85 15.32
C ALA A 37 -3.67 6.07 14.42
N THR A 38 -2.57 5.36 14.67
CA THR A 38 -1.28 5.53 13.98
C THR A 38 -0.81 4.28 13.26
N LEU A 39 -1.61 3.21 13.22
CA LEU A 39 -1.25 1.92 12.63
C LEU A 39 -2.43 1.31 11.86
N LEU A 40 -2.21 1.12 10.57
CA LEU A 40 -3.05 0.32 9.69
C LEU A 40 -2.22 -0.88 9.21
N GLU A 41 -2.76 -2.10 9.35
CA GLU A 41 -2.09 -3.32 8.88
C GLU A 41 -2.78 -3.82 7.61
N GLY A 42 -1.97 -4.13 6.62
CA GLY A 42 -2.38 -4.68 5.33
C GLY A 42 -1.86 -6.10 5.17
N ARG A 43 -2.58 -6.91 4.41
CA ARG A 43 -2.09 -8.22 3.96
C ARG A 43 -2.49 -8.47 2.53
N MET A 44 -1.58 -9.05 1.76
CA MET A 44 -1.83 -9.51 0.41
C MET A 44 -1.98 -11.03 0.42
N TYR A 45 -3.02 -11.55 -0.21
CA TYR A 45 -3.29 -12.98 -0.26
C TYR A 45 -4.08 -13.39 -1.49
N LYS A 46 -3.97 -14.66 -1.87
CA LYS A 46 -4.80 -15.28 -2.92
C LYS A 46 -5.62 -16.42 -2.37
N VAL A 47 -6.79 -16.64 -2.97
CA VAL A 47 -7.73 -17.70 -2.57
C VAL A 47 -7.73 -18.78 -3.64
N THR A 48 -7.38 -20.01 -3.24
CA THR A 48 -7.35 -21.19 -4.11
C THR A 48 -8.25 -22.26 -3.51
N GLY A 49 -9.44 -22.46 -4.09
CA GLY A 49 -10.43 -23.38 -3.52
C GLY A 49 -10.92 -22.90 -2.16
N LYS A 50 -10.64 -23.68 -1.10
CA LYS A 50 -10.94 -23.31 0.30
C LYS A 50 -9.74 -22.72 1.05
N ASP A 51 -8.57 -22.72 0.41
CA ASP A 51 -7.32 -22.30 1.04
C ASP A 51 -7.01 -20.83 0.74
N THR A 52 -6.37 -20.17 1.69
CA THR A 52 -5.87 -18.80 1.56
C THR A 52 -4.35 -18.82 1.69
N LEU A 53 -3.65 -18.35 0.65
CA LEU A 53 -2.20 -18.18 0.69
C LEU A 53 -1.86 -16.70 0.83
N VAL A 54 -1.35 -16.33 2.01
CA VAL A 54 -0.82 -14.99 2.28
C VAL A 54 0.56 -14.86 1.65
N SER A 55 0.78 -13.78 0.92
CA SER A 55 2.05 -13.47 0.26
C SER A 55 2.86 -12.41 1.00
N GLU A 56 2.18 -11.41 1.57
CA GLU A 56 2.84 -10.23 2.12
C GLU A 56 2.08 -9.66 3.33
N GLU A 57 2.83 -9.09 4.28
CA GLU A 57 2.33 -8.35 5.42
C GLU A 57 2.85 -6.91 5.40
N ILE A 58 1.93 -5.96 5.43
CA ILE A 58 2.20 -4.54 5.26
C ILE A 58 1.78 -3.79 6.53
N ARG A 59 2.55 -2.77 6.91
CA ARG A 59 2.16 -1.80 7.93
C ARG A 59 2.27 -0.39 7.38
N LEU A 60 1.20 0.38 7.49
CA LEU A 60 1.22 1.83 7.36
C LEU A 60 1.27 2.41 8.77
N ARG A 61 2.43 2.95 9.15
CA ARG A 61 2.73 3.39 10.51
C ARG A 61 3.11 4.85 10.55
N GLN A 62 2.36 5.64 11.31
CA GLN A 62 2.76 7.00 11.67
C GLN A 62 3.64 6.96 12.93
N THR A 63 4.80 7.61 12.82
CA THR A 63 5.71 7.92 13.92
C THR A 63 5.60 9.40 14.28
N SER A 64 6.36 9.86 15.27
CA SER A 64 6.43 11.29 15.60
C SER A 64 7.03 12.16 14.50
N HIS A 65 7.74 11.58 13.53
CA HIS A 65 8.49 12.33 12.52
C HIS A 65 8.04 12.04 11.09
N LYS A 66 7.63 10.81 10.82
CA LYS A 66 7.36 10.30 9.47
C LYS A 66 6.27 9.24 9.45
N ILE A 67 5.75 9.01 8.25
CA ILE A 67 4.83 7.91 7.95
C ILE A 67 5.57 6.92 7.07
N LEU A 68 5.50 5.65 7.45
CA LEU A 68 6.21 4.56 6.78
C LEU A 68 5.21 3.56 6.21
N TYR A 69 5.44 3.16 4.96
CA TYR A 69 4.94 1.91 4.40
C TYR A 69 6.01 0.85 4.64
N GLN A 70 5.67 -0.19 5.39
CA GLN A 70 6.61 -1.20 5.81
C GLN A 70 6.13 -2.58 5.35
N ALA A 71 6.83 -3.21 4.41
CA ALA A 71 6.42 -4.48 3.82
C ALA A 71 7.41 -5.60 4.13
N LYS A 72 6.88 -6.81 4.32
CA LYS A 72 7.70 -8.04 4.37
C LYS A 72 6.92 -9.19 3.76
N ALA A 73 7.63 -10.14 3.15
CA ALA A 73 7.01 -11.38 2.71
C ALA A 73 6.43 -12.15 3.92
N PHE A 74 5.34 -12.88 3.68
CA PHE A 74 4.69 -13.66 4.72
C PHE A 74 5.65 -14.67 5.34
N ASN A 75 5.57 -14.87 6.66
CA ASN A 75 6.48 -15.71 7.45
C ASN A 75 7.96 -15.32 7.44
N GLN A 76 8.35 -14.18 6.87
CA GLN A 76 9.71 -13.66 7.07
C GLN A 76 9.86 -12.99 8.44
N PRO A 77 11.07 -13.04 9.04
CA PRO A 77 11.42 -12.29 10.24
C PRO A 77 11.09 -10.80 10.14
N GLU A 78 10.76 -10.16 11.27
CA GLU A 78 10.44 -8.71 11.29
C GLU A 78 11.63 -7.83 10.90
N GLN A 79 12.87 -8.31 11.06
CA GLN A 79 14.09 -7.59 10.63
C GLN A 79 14.20 -7.44 9.11
N ASP A 80 13.50 -8.26 8.33
CA ASP A 80 13.53 -8.22 6.86
C ASP A 80 12.44 -7.29 6.29
N ARG A 81 11.76 -6.55 7.18
CA ARG A 81 10.75 -5.56 6.80
C ARG A 81 11.43 -4.37 6.15
N ILE A 82 11.00 -4.05 4.94
CA ILE A 82 11.50 -2.94 4.14
C ILE A 82 10.61 -1.72 4.35
N ASP A 83 11.24 -0.60 4.69
CA ASP A 83 10.58 0.68 4.92
C ASP A 83 10.62 1.55 3.67
N PHE A 84 9.49 2.20 3.36
CA PHE A 84 9.34 3.26 2.37
C PHE A 84 8.72 4.48 3.05
N GLU A 85 9.35 5.64 2.91
CA GLU A 85 8.90 6.88 3.57
C GLU A 85 7.85 7.59 2.71
N LEU A 86 6.79 8.12 3.34
CA LEU A 86 5.81 8.94 2.64
C LEU A 86 6.46 10.25 2.18
N THR A 87 6.62 10.43 0.86
CA THR A 87 7.25 11.63 0.27
C THR A 87 6.24 12.57 -0.37
N ARG A 88 5.06 12.07 -0.76
CA ARG A 88 3.98 12.90 -1.29
C ARG A 88 2.62 12.42 -0.82
N HIS A 89 1.78 13.39 -0.48
CA HIS A 89 0.41 13.17 -0.06
C HIS A 89 -0.52 14.19 -0.70
N SER A 90 -1.68 13.72 -1.15
CA SER A 90 -2.78 14.51 -1.67
C SER A 90 -4.10 13.77 -1.39
N PRO A 91 -5.26 14.41 -1.56
CA PRO A 91 -6.55 13.78 -1.26
C PRO A 91 -6.81 12.43 -1.96
N ASN A 92 -6.23 12.22 -3.14
CA ASN A 92 -6.44 11.03 -3.97
C ASN A 92 -5.16 10.25 -4.27
N SER A 93 -3.99 10.67 -3.80
CA SER A 93 -2.75 9.95 -4.09
C SER A 93 -1.75 10.06 -2.94
N VAL A 94 -1.10 8.94 -2.65
CA VAL A 94 -0.01 8.83 -1.67
C VAL A 94 1.17 8.11 -2.30
N VAL A 95 2.37 8.61 -2.04
CA VAL A 95 3.62 8.12 -2.63
C VAL A 95 4.60 7.81 -1.50
N PHE A 96 5.10 6.59 -1.50
CA PHE A 96 6.13 6.11 -0.59
C PHE A 96 7.39 5.80 -1.38
N GLU A 97 8.55 6.20 -0.88
CA GLU A 97 9.84 6.01 -1.55
C GLU A 97 10.90 5.45 -0.62
N ASN A 98 11.73 4.57 -1.17
CA ASN A 98 12.99 4.12 -0.61
C ASN A 98 14.02 4.10 -1.76
N PRO A 99 14.74 5.22 -1.99
CA PRO A 99 15.72 5.30 -3.06
C PRO A 99 16.88 4.31 -2.94
N THR A 100 17.11 3.77 -1.73
CA THR A 100 18.21 2.85 -1.42
C THR A 100 17.85 1.37 -1.64
N HIS A 101 16.58 1.04 -1.85
CA HIS A 101 16.14 -0.32 -2.14
C HIS A 101 16.39 -0.69 -3.61
N ASP A 102 16.62 -1.96 -3.95
CA ASP A 102 16.96 -2.35 -5.32
C ASP A 102 15.77 -2.22 -6.28
N TYR A 103 14.65 -2.90 -5.97
CA TYR A 103 13.36 -2.72 -6.62
C TYR A 103 12.25 -3.35 -5.76
N PRO A 104 11.08 -2.70 -5.60
CA PRO A 104 10.77 -1.36 -6.08
C PRO A 104 11.45 -0.29 -5.24
N LYS A 105 11.55 0.93 -5.79
CA LYS A 105 12.01 2.13 -5.06
C LYS A 105 10.87 3.07 -4.70
N ARG A 106 9.73 2.94 -5.37
CA ARG A 106 8.54 3.76 -5.11
C ARG A 106 7.29 2.91 -5.17
N ILE A 107 6.37 3.21 -4.26
CA ILE A 107 5.04 2.62 -4.17
C ILE A 107 4.04 3.78 -4.19
N VAL A 108 3.05 3.70 -5.08
CA VAL A 108 2.01 4.73 -5.19
C VAL A 108 0.65 4.09 -5.08
N TYR A 109 -0.24 4.74 -4.34
CA TYR A 109 -1.66 4.44 -4.31
C TYR A 109 -2.42 5.67 -4.81
N GLU A 110 -3.27 5.48 -5.80
CA GLU A 110 -4.16 6.48 -6.38
C GLU A 110 -5.62 6.04 -6.28
N PHE A 111 -6.41 6.79 -5.52
CA PHE A 111 -7.84 6.56 -5.35
C PHE A 111 -8.60 7.21 -6.51
N ILE A 112 -8.94 6.40 -7.51
CA ILE A 112 -9.66 6.80 -8.71
C ILE A 112 -11.18 6.93 -8.48
N GLY A 113 -11.70 6.30 -7.42
CA GLY A 113 -13.12 6.34 -7.07
C GLY A 113 -13.39 5.96 -5.62
N ARG A 114 -14.67 5.70 -5.30
CA ARG A 114 -15.08 5.25 -3.96
C ARG A 114 -14.64 3.81 -3.69
N ASP A 115 -14.76 2.94 -4.68
CA ASP A 115 -14.45 1.51 -4.63
C ASP A 115 -13.30 1.13 -5.58
N SER A 116 -12.61 2.11 -6.16
CA SER A 116 -11.62 1.92 -7.21
C SER A 116 -10.27 2.48 -6.80
N LEU A 117 -9.24 1.63 -6.85
CA LEU A 117 -7.88 1.96 -6.45
C LEU A 117 -6.91 1.50 -7.54
N HIS A 118 -5.99 2.38 -7.92
CA HIS A 118 -4.85 2.06 -8.77
C HIS A 118 -3.59 2.21 -7.93
N ALA A 119 -2.89 1.10 -7.71
CA ALA A 119 -1.56 1.14 -7.14
C ALA A 119 -0.51 0.78 -8.19
N TRP A 120 0.72 1.27 -8.03
CA TRP A 120 1.84 0.81 -8.82
C TRP A 120 3.14 0.89 -8.05
N ILE A 121 4.11 0.12 -8.51
CA ILE A 121 5.49 0.19 -8.06
C ILE A 121 6.40 0.47 -9.24
N ASP A 122 7.49 1.22 -9.03
CA ASP A 122 8.49 1.48 -10.06
C ASP A 122 9.90 1.71 -9.46
N GLY A 123 10.88 1.98 -10.33
CA GLY A 123 12.27 2.28 -9.97
C GLY A 123 12.49 3.70 -9.42
N GLY A 124 11.42 4.42 -9.07
CA GLY A 124 11.45 5.77 -8.53
C GLY A 124 11.38 6.85 -9.61
N PRO A 125 11.50 8.14 -9.21
CA PRO A 125 11.39 9.28 -10.14
C PRO A 125 12.43 9.27 -11.25
N ALA A 126 13.61 8.69 -11.01
CA ALA A 126 14.71 8.60 -11.97
C ALA A 126 14.55 7.45 -12.97
N ASP A 127 13.77 6.42 -12.64
CA ASP A 127 13.48 5.27 -13.51
C ASP A 127 12.05 4.75 -13.32
N SER A 128 11.10 5.43 -13.97
CA SER A 128 9.71 5.00 -13.99
C SER A 128 9.38 4.01 -15.11
N SER A 129 10.38 3.53 -15.87
CA SER A 129 10.16 2.65 -17.02
C SER A 129 9.79 1.22 -16.61
N SER A 130 10.30 0.77 -15.46
CA SER A 130 10.03 -0.54 -14.85
C SER A 130 8.75 -0.55 -14.00
N ARG A 131 7.71 0.14 -14.44
CA ARG A 131 6.46 0.28 -13.68
C ARG A 131 5.61 -0.99 -13.76
N ILE A 132 5.08 -1.44 -12.62
CA ILE A 132 4.11 -2.53 -12.51
C ILE A 132 2.82 -1.99 -11.91
N ASP A 133 1.71 -2.14 -12.65
CA ASP A 133 0.39 -1.66 -12.26
C ASP A 133 -0.48 -2.72 -11.59
N PHE A 134 -1.24 -2.26 -10.59
CA PHE A 134 -2.19 -3.04 -9.82
C PHE A 134 -3.51 -2.27 -9.76
N TYR A 135 -4.56 -2.84 -10.34
CA TYR A 135 -5.90 -2.26 -10.28
C TYR A 135 -6.72 -3.08 -9.29
N PHE A 136 -7.41 -2.40 -8.40
CA PHE A 136 -8.20 -3.01 -7.35
C PHE A 136 -9.61 -2.46 -7.30
N ARG A 137 -10.53 -3.34 -6.87
CA ARG A 137 -11.90 -2.97 -6.53
C ARG A 137 -12.26 -3.36 -5.11
N LYS A 138 -12.76 -2.41 -4.33
CA LYS A 138 -13.23 -2.63 -2.96
C LYS A 138 -14.43 -3.57 -2.97
N GLN A 139 -14.37 -4.60 -2.12
CA GLN A 139 -15.49 -5.51 -1.89
C GLN A 139 -16.39 -4.91 -0.82
N LEU A 140 -17.71 -4.90 -1.08
CA LEU A 140 -18.74 -4.41 -0.17
C LEU A 140 -18.99 -5.39 0.98
#